data_AF-A0A2N6AP26-F1
#
_entry.id   AF-A0A2N6AP26-F1
#
_cell.length_a   1.000
_cell.length_b   1.000
_cell.length_c   1.000
_cell.angle_alpha   90.00
_cell.angle_beta   90.00
_cell.angle_gamma   90.00
#
_symmetry.space_group_name_H-M   'P 1'
#
loop_
_entity.id
_entity.type
_entity.pdbx_description
1 polymer ?
#
loop_
_entity_poly.entity_id
_entity_poly.type
_entity_poly.pdbx_seq_one_letter_code
_entity_poly.pdbx_strand_id
1 'polypeptide(L)'
;MKVSITHEEKSQGLVFKKTLHGVKLSVQFNDEETAIIEERNLKEDIIIERGAPADVDAEKHANRGLVKMVATAAIKGRDANHFHLTINRLMNGPDLYFFETPLEAKEYEMLLKEKLPEVKEYIMGNQEMGEDSSFEL
;
A
#
# COMPACT_ATOMS: atom_id res chain seq x y z
N MET A 1 -12.91 4.62 -10.02
CA MET A 1 -11.61 4.91 -9.39
C MET A 1 -10.96 6.13 -10.02
N LYS A 2 -10.62 7.13 -9.22
CA LYS A 2 -9.81 8.30 -9.61
C LYS A 2 -8.52 8.32 -8.78
N VAL A 3 -7.39 8.55 -9.44
CA VAL A 3 -6.05 8.51 -8.84
C VAL A 3 -5.41 9.89 -8.90
N SER A 4 -4.77 10.31 -7.81
CA SER A 4 -3.92 11.50 -7.74
C SER A 4 -2.57 11.12 -7.13
N ILE A 5 -1.47 11.50 -7.79
CA ILE A 5 -0.11 11.31 -7.29
C ILE A 5 0.58 12.67 -7.24
N THR A 6 1.12 13.02 -6.08
CA THR A 6 1.89 14.25 -5.86
C THR A 6 3.22 13.95 -5.18
N HIS A 7 4.22 14.80 -5.41
CA HIS A 7 5.54 14.69 -4.78
C HIS A 7 5.65 15.70 -3.63
N GLU A 8 6.24 15.27 -2.52
CA GLU A 8 6.52 16.10 -1.34
C GLU A 8 7.99 15.92 -0.93
N GLU A 9 8.62 16.94 -0.36
CA GLU A 9 9.98 16.83 0.18
C GLU A 9 9.97 17.06 1.69
N LYS A 10 10.79 16.28 2.40
CA LYS A 10 10.95 16.37 3.86
C LYS A 10 12.42 16.45 4.20
N SER A 11 12.81 17.44 5.00
CA SER A 11 14.18 17.52 5.54
C SER A 11 14.23 16.82 6.91
N GLN A 12 15.16 15.88 7.07
CA GLN A 12 15.27 15.03 8.26
C GLN A 12 16.71 15.03 8.81
N GLY A 13 16.86 15.17 10.13
CA GLY A 13 18.14 15.18 10.85
C GLY A 13 18.39 16.45 11.66
N LEU A 14 19.06 16.32 12.82
CA LEU A 14 19.35 17.45 13.74
C LEU A 14 20.63 18.21 13.38
N VAL A 15 21.68 17.49 12.96
CA VAL A 15 23.03 18.05 12.71
C VAL A 15 23.38 18.02 11.23
N PHE A 16 23.15 16.89 10.56
CA PHE A 16 23.24 16.76 9.11
C PHE A 16 21.84 16.47 8.57
N LYS A 17 21.27 17.44 7.84
CA LYS A 17 19.94 17.32 7.25
C LYS A 17 20.05 16.55 5.93
N LYS A 18 19.28 15.47 5.81
CA LYS A 18 19.03 14.75 4.56
C LYS A 18 17.67 15.18 4.01
N THR A 19 17.58 15.38 2.70
CA THR A 19 16.29 15.56 2.01
C THR A 19 15.76 14.18 1.64
N LEU A 20 14.50 13.92 1.99
CA LEU A 20 13.74 12.74 1.61
C LEU A 20 12.68 13.13 0.61
N HIS A 21 12.40 12.22 -0.32
CA HIS A 21 11.51 12.44 -1.45
C HIS A 21 10.27 11.55 -1.28
N GLY A 22 9.13 12.17 -1.02
CA GLY A 22 7.86 11.53 -0.73
C GLY A 22 6.98 11.44 -1.96
N VAL A 23 6.39 10.25 -2.18
CA VAL A 23 5.31 10.05 -3.15
C VAL A 23 4.02 9.89 -2.39
N LYS A 24 3.07 10.80 -2.63
CA LYS A 24 1.74 10.80 -2.02
C LYS A 24 0.71 10.34 -3.03
N LEU A 25 0.07 9.23 -2.72
CA LEU A 25 -0.99 8.61 -3.50
C LEU A 25 -2.33 8.86 -2.83
N SER A 26 -3.33 9.32 -3.58
CA SER A 26 -4.73 9.37 -3.15
C SER A 26 -5.61 8.71 -4.18
N VAL A 27 -6.46 7.79 -3.72
CA VAL A 27 -7.39 7.06 -4.57
C VAL A 27 -8.82 7.32 -4.09
N GLN A 28 -9.70 7.62 -5.03
CA GLN A 28 -11.12 7.75 -4.80
C GLN A 28 -11.83 6.61 -5.53
N PHE A 29 -12.28 5.63 -4.77
CA PHE A 29 -13.16 4.58 -5.28
C PHE A 29 -14.56 5.14 -5.49
N ASN A 30 -15.27 4.62 -6.49
CA ASN A 30 -16.71 4.90 -6.65
C ASN A 30 -17.52 3.94 -5.75
N ASP A 31 -18.84 4.14 -5.71
CA ASP A 31 -19.73 3.34 -4.86
C ASP A 31 -19.73 1.85 -5.24
N GLU A 32 -19.65 1.54 -6.54
CA GLU A 32 -19.59 0.17 -7.07
C GLU A 32 -18.31 -0.55 -6.62
N GLU A 33 -17.15 0.05 -6.83
CA GLU A 33 -15.85 -0.47 -6.41
C GLU A 33 -15.82 -0.67 -4.89
N THR A 34 -16.36 0.30 -4.14
CA THR A 34 -16.45 0.23 -2.67
C THR A 34 -17.31 -0.96 -2.24
N ALA A 35 -18.48 -1.15 -2.85
CA ALA A 35 -19.37 -2.27 -2.53
C ALA A 35 -18.68 -3.62 -2.78
N ILE A 36 -17.99 -3.79 -3.91
CA ILE A 36 -17.27 -5.02 -4.23
C ILE A 36 -16.16 -5.30 -3.22
N ILE A 37 -15.35 -4.29 -2.87
CA ILE A 37 -14.28 -4.42 -1.87
C ILE A 37 -14.84 -4.91 -0.52
N GLU A 38 -15.99 -4.38 -0.11
CA GLU A 38 -16.62 -4.74 1.17
C GLU A 38 -17.25 -6.12 1.14
N GLU A 39 -18.02 -6.44 0.10
CA GLU A 39 -18.69 -7.74 -0.06
C GLU A 39 -17.69 -8.89 -0.15
N ARG A 40 -16.58 -8.67 -0.87
CA ARG A 40 -15.56 -9.70 -1.13
C ARG A 40 -14.41 -9.68 -0.11
N ASN A 41 -14.47 -8.77 0.88
CA ASN A 41 -13.47 -8.63 1.94
C ASN A 41 -12.03 -8.42 1.41
N LEU A 42 -11.87 -7.60 0.36
CA LEU A 42 -10.58 -7.37 -0.33
C LEU A 42 -9.67 -6.37 0.39
N LYS A 43 -10.12 -5.80 1.52
CA LYS A 43 -9.42 -4.70 2.23
C LYS A 43 -7.97 -5.04 2.59
N GLU A 44 -7.70 -6.30 2.95
CA GLU A 44 -6.37 -6.74 3.39
C GLU A 44 -5.42 -7.10 2.25
N ASP A 45 -5.89 -7.09 1.00
CA ASP A 45 -5.09 -7.49 -0.16
C ASP A 45 -3.96 -6.49 -0.40
N ILE A 46 -2.78 -7.04 -0.65
CA ILE A 46 -1.54 -6.29 -0.89
C ILE A 46 -1.42 -5.99 -2.38
N ILE A 47 -1.28 -4.71 -2.69
CA ILE A 47 -1.06 -4.17 -4.04
C ILE A 47 0.43 -4.06 -4.33
N ILE A 48 1.18 -3.55 -3.36
CA ILE A 48 2.64 -3.42 -3.43
C ILE A 48 3.24 -3.86 -2.10
N GLU A 49 4.11 -4.85 -2.16
CA GLU A 49 5.01 -5.20 -1.06
C GLU A 49 6.11 -4.14 -0.94
N ARG A 50 6.30 -3.64 0.28
CA ARG A 50 7.27 -2.58 0.59
C ARG A 50 7.66 -2.66 2.06
N GLY A 51 8.92 -2.32 2.32
CA GLY A 51 9.52 -2.26 3.65
C GLY A 51 9.28 -0.91 4.34
N ALA A 52 10.03 -0.62 5.39
CA ALA A 52 9.94 0.68 6.06
C ALA A 52 10.34 1.82 5.09
N PRO A 53 9.60 2.95 5.06
CA PRO A 53 9.98 4.12 4.27
C PRO A 53 11.22 4.79 4.83
N ALA A 54 11.90 5.59 4.01
CA ALA A 54 13.16 6.25 4.36
C ALA A 54 13.06 7.23 5.55
N ASP A 55 11.85 7.69 5.88
CA ASP A 55 11.63 8.59 7.00
C ASP A 55 11.37 7.87 8.34
N VAL A 56 11.37 6.54 8.33
CA VAL A 56 11.16 5.66 9.49
C VAL A 56 12.48 4.96 9.86
N ASP A 57 12.89 5.11 11.12
CA ASP A 57 14.06 4.42 11.68
C ASP A 57 13.73 2.96 11.99
N ALA A 58 14.02 2.05 11.04
CA ALA A 58 13.66 0.64 11.13
C ALA A 58 14.21 -0.05 12.40
N GLU A 59 15.40 0.33 12.89
CA GLU A 59 16.01 -0.25 14.09
C GLU A 59 15.26 0.15 15.37
N LYS A 60 14.77 1.39 15.42
CA LYS A 60 13.95 1.89 16.54
C LYS A 60 12.56 1.24 16.58
N HIS A 61 12.02 0.86 15.43
CA HIS A 61 10.74 0.16 15.33
C HIS A 61 10.85 -1.34 15.65
N ALA A 62 11.96 -1.99 15.32
CA ALA A 62 12.23 -3.38 15.69
C ALA A 62 12.27 -3.58 17.22
N ASN A 63 12.90 -2.66 17.96
CA ASN A 63 13.04 -2.75 19.42
C ASN A 63 11.75 -2.47 20.21
N ARG A 64 10.80 -1.73 19.61
CA ARG A 64 9.45 -1.55 20.19
C ARG A 64 8.51 -2.70 19.82
N GLY A 65 8.86 -3.45 18.78
CA GLY A 65 8.12 -4.57 18.23
C GLY A 65 8.38 -5.89 18.96
N LEU A 66 9.60 -6.21 19.39
CA LEU A 66 9.93 -7.57 19.85
C LEU A 66 9.02 -8.16 20.95
N VAL A 67 8.60 -7.39 21.95
CA VAL A 67 7.75 -7.92 23.05
C VAL A 67 6.26 -8.04 22.64
N LYS A 68 5.79 -7.17 21.75
CA LYS A 68 4.40 -7.18 21.25
C LYS A 68 4.24 -8.11 20.04
N MET A 69 5.22 -8.14 19.15
CA MET A 69 5.31 -8.96 17.93
C MET A 69 5.39 -10.45 18.26
N VAL A 70 6.08 -10.86 19.32
CA VAL A 70 6.10 -12.26 19.78
C VAL A 70 4.74 -12.70 20.34
N ALA A 71 4.00 -11.79 20.96
CA ALA A 71 2.64 -12.06 21.45
C ALA A 71 1.59 -12.05 20.31
N THR A 72 1.74 -11.16 19.32
CA THR A 72 0.81 -11.02 18.18
C THR A 72 1.04 -12.07 17.09
N ALA A 73 2.29 -12.50 16.84
CA ALA A 73 2.59 -13.55 15.85
C ALA A 73 2.07 -14.94 16.26
N ALA A 74 1.84 -15.16 17.56
CA ALA A 74 1.28 -16.40 18.10
C ALA A 74 -0.23 -16.55 17.86
N ILE A 75 -0.93 -15.46 17.51
CA ILE A 75 -2.39 -15.41 17.36
C ILE A 75 -2.71 -14.64 16.07
N LYS A 76 -2.51 -15.24 14.89
CA LYS A 76 -3.04 -14.80 13.57
C LYS A 76 -3.32 -13.27 13.45
N GLY A 77 -2.39 -12.40 13.05
CA GLY A 77 -2.74 -10.96 13.06
C GLY A 77 -1.93 -10.01 12.20
N ARG A 78 -2.64 -9.29 11.30
CA ARG A 78 -2.63 -7.85 10.90
C ARG A 78 -1.40 -6.94 11.04
N ASP A 79 -0.32 -7.33 11.72
CA ASP A 79 0.89 -6.51 11.94
C ASP A 79 2.02 -6.80 10.93
N ALA A 80 1.85 -7.75 9.99
CA ALA A 80 2.84 -8.00 8.93
C ALA A 80 2.79 -6.94 7.79
N ASN A 81 1.65 -6.26 7.60
CA ASN A 81 1.41 -5.35 6.47
C ASN A 81 1.71 -3.88 6.79
N HIS A 82 2.45 -3.60 7.88
CA HIS A 82 2.63 -2.24 8.42
C HIS A 82 3.22 -1.22 7.45
N PHE A 83 3.89 -1.67 6.40
CA PHE A 83 4.37 -0.77 5.38
C PHE A 83 3.77 -1.02 4.02
N HIS A 84 3.21 -2.21 3.73
CA HIS A 84 2.65 -2.57 2.45
C HIS A 84 1.56 -1.61 1.97
N LEU A 85 1.38 -1.51 0.65
CA LEU A 85 0.26 -0.78 0.06
C LEU A 85 -0.89 -1.78 -0.06
N THR A 86 -1.93 -1.62 0.75
CA THR A 86 -3.12 -2.45 0.69
C THR A 86 -4.31 -1.68 0.15
N ILE A 87 -5.36 -2.39 -0.28
CA ILE A 87 -6.63 -1.76 -0.65
C ILE A 87 -7.18 -0.90 0.50
N ASN A 88 -7.10 -1.40 1.74
CA ASN A 88 -7.52 -0.64 2.92
C ASN A 88 -6.78 0.71 3.06
N ARG A 89 -5.48 0.77 2.74
CA ARG A 89 -4.76 2.05 2.77
C ARG A 89 -5.28 3.03 1.73
N LEU A 90 -5.57 2.55 0.52
CA LEU A 90 -6.14 3.38 -0.54
C LEU A 90 -7.52 3.93 -0.16
N MET A 91 -8.31 3.16 0.60
CA MET A 91 -9.65 3.58 1.03
C MET A 91 -9.63 4.61 2.17
N ASN A 92 -8.68 4.53 3.10
CA ASN A 92 -8.69 5.31 4.34
C ASN A 92 -7.90 6.63 4.27
N GLY A 93 -7.49 7.05 3.08
CA GLY A 93 -6.88 8.37 2.85
C GLY A 93 -5.59 8.30 2.04
N PRO A 94 -4.84 9.42 1.98
CA PRO A 94 -3.60 9.46 1.24
C PRO A 94 -2.53 8.54 1.85
N ASP A 95 -1.88 7.76 0.99
CA ASP A 95 -0.70 6.99 1.34
C ASP A 95 0.55 7.77 0.94
N LEU A 96 1.41 8.08 1.91
CA LEU A 96 2.65 8.83 1.72
C LEU A 96 3.85 7.94 2.04
N TYR A 97 4.75 7.78 1.07
CA TYR A 97 5.92 6.92 1.19
C TYR A 97 7.19 7.65 0.76
N PHE A 98 8.20 7.66 1.62
CA PHE A 98 9.44 8.41 1.43
C PHE A 98 10.61 7.55 0.96
N PHE A 99 11.41 8.14 0.08
CA PHE A 99 12.63 7.58 -0.50
C PHE A 99 13.85 8.47 -0.20
N GLU A 100 15.03 7.89 -0.33
CA GLU A 100 16.27 8.62 -0.10
C GLU A 100 16.69 9.46 -1.30
N THR A 101 16.30 9.03 -2.50
CA THR A 101 16.69 9.68 -3.75
C THR A 101 15.47 10.05 -4.61
N PRO A 102 15.57 11.09 -5.46
CA PRO A 102 14.52 11.42 -6.43
C PRO A 102 14.26 10.31 -7.44
N LEU A 103 15.29 9.51 -7.78
CA LEU A 103 15.17 8.42 -8.75
C LEU A 103 14.25 7.33 -8.22
N GLU A 104 14.46 6.86 -6.99
CA GLU A 104 13.59 5.87 -6.33
C GLU A 104 12.14 6.35 -6.24
N ALA A 105 11.92 7.63 -5.90
CA ALA A 105 10.58 8.21 -5.88
C ALA A 105 9.92 8.21 -7.27
N LYS A 106 10.69 8.42 -8.34
CA LYS A 106 10.20 8.35 -9.72
C LYS A 106 9.92 6.93 -10.16
N GLU A 107 10.76 5.97 -9.80
CA GLU A 107 10.54 4.55 -10.05
C GLU A 107 9.27 4.07 -9.35
N TYR A 108 9.05 4.49 -8.11
CA TYR A 108 7.83 4.18 -7.39
C TYR A 108 6.57 4.81 -8.01
N GLU A 109 6.65 6.06 -8.48
CA GLU A 109 5.56 6.68 -9.26
C GLU A 109 5.20 5.85 -10.50
N MET A 110 6.20 5.34 -11.22
CA MET A 110 5.98 4.50 -12.40
C MET A 110 5.33 3.18 -12.02
N LEU A 111 5.80 2.53 -10.96
CA LEU A 111 5.20 1.30 -10.43
C LEU A 111 3.74 1.51 -10.02
N LEU A 112 3.41 2.63 -9.38
CA LEU A 112 2.01 2.97 -9.04
C LEU A 112 1.14 3.11 -10.30
N LYS A 113 1.66 3.74 -11.35
CA LYS A 113 0.94 3.91 -12.62
C LYS A 113 0.70 2.59 -13.35
N GLU A 114 1.60 1.61 -13.16
CA GLU A 114 1.44 0.25 -13.68
C GLU A 114 0.43 -0.56 -12.86
N LYS A 115 0.55 -0.54 -11.52
CA LYS A 115 -0.25 -1.39 -10.63
C LYS A 115 -1.68 -0.93 -10.39
N LEU A 116 -1.95 0.38 -10.36
CA LEU A 116 -3.30 0.86 -10.06
C LEU A 116 -4.36 0.45 -11.11
N PRO A 117 -4.07 0.45 -12.42
CA PRO A 117 -4.96 -0.17 -13.41
C PRO A 117 -5.27 -1.64 -13.10
N GLU A 118 -4.27 -2.46 -12.76
CA GLU A 118 -4.46 -3.87 -12.39
C GLU A 118 -5.38 -4.02 -11.17
N VAL A 119 -5.25 -3.13 -10.17
CA VAL A 119 -6.13 -3.13 -8.98
C VAL A 119 -7.58 -2.87 -9.37
N LYS A 120 -7.83 -1.94 -10.30
CA LYS A 120 -9.18 -1.67 -10.78
C LYS A 120 -9.76 -2.90 -11.46
N GLU A 121 -9.01 -3.51 -12.37
CA GLU A 121 -9.45 -4.72 -13.06
C GLU A 121 -9.69 -5.87 -12.09
N TYR A 122 -8.83 -6.03 -11.09
CA TYR A 122 -8.99 -7.00 -10.02
C TYR A 122 -10.29 -6.79 -9.23
N ILE A 123 -10.57 -5.56 -8.79
CA ILE A 123 -11.81 -5.25 -8.06
C ILE A 123 -13.03 -5.55 -8.95
N MET A 124 -13.05 -5.05 -10.19
CA MET A 124 -14.16 -5.26 -11.10
C MET A 124 -14.35 -6.73 -11.48
N GLY A 125 -13.27 -7.50 -11.63
CA GLY A 125 -13.32 -8.93 -11.91
C GLY A 125 -13.93 -9.77 -10.79
N ASN A 126 -13.98 -9.24 -9.56
CA ASN A 126 -14.65 -9.90 -8.44
C ASN A 126 -16.18 -9.64 -8.38
N GLN A 127 -16.73 -8.88 -9.35
CA GLN A 127 -18.16 -8.64 -9.50
C GLN A 127 -18.91 -9.90 -9.97
N GLU A 128 -18.35 -10.65 -10.92
CA GLU A 128 -18.97 -11.83 -11.52
C GLU A 128 -18.29 -13.11 -11.00
N MET A 129 -18.98 -13.92 -10.19
CA MET A 129 -18.67 -15.35 -10.20
C MET A 129 -19.23 -15.87 -11.52
N GLY A 130 -18.35 -16.12 -12.49
CA GLY A 130 -18.74 -16.74 -13.75
C GLY A 130 -19.55 -18.01 -13.50
N GLU A 131 -20.55 -18.24 -14.34
CA GLU A 131 -21.25 -19.52 -14.43
C GLU A 131 -20.23 -20.67 -14.54
N ASP A 132 -20.61 -21.86 -14.04
CA ASP A 132 -19.77 -23.06 -14.13
C ASP A 132 -19.20 -23.21 -15.55
N SER A 133 -17.89 -23.03 -15.70
CA SER A 133 -17.20 -23.17 -16.98
C SER A 133 -16.44 -24.49 -17.00
N SER A 134 -16.88 -25.40 -17.87
CA SER A 134 -16.14 -26.62 -18.19
C SER A 134 -15.33 -26.40 -19.46
N PHE A 135 -14.05 -26.79 -19.47
CA PHE A 135 -13.23 -26.89 -20.67
C PHE A 135 -12.67 -28.30 -20.81
N GLU A 136 -12.57 -28.80 -22.05
CA GLU A 136 -11.99 -30.11 -22.35
C GLU A 136 -10.50 -29.96 -22.72
N LEU A 137 -9.69 -30.95 -22.31
CA LEU A 137 -8.27 -31.09 -22.66
C LEU A 137 -8.07 -32.01 -23.86
#